data_AF-G0NFI0-F1
#
_entry.id   AF-G0NFI0-F1
#
_cell.length_a   1.000
_cell.length_b   1.000
_cell.length_c   1.000
_cell.angle_alpha   90.00
_cell.angle_beta   90.00
_cell.angle_gamma   90.00
#
_symmetry.space_group_name_H-M   'P 1'
#
loop_
_entity.id
_entity.type
_entity.pdbx_description
1 polymer ?
#
loop_
_entity_poly.entity_id
_entity_poly.type
_entity_poly.pdbx_seq_one_letter_code
_entity_poly.pdbx_strand_id
1 'polypeptide(L)'
;MTYIFDIYNENPQICIENKKGTMAIIGETTMNADQKNCIGVRQLVPWLNRKHSHLWNMTNVFKKLRRIIPIETFELSLNTRQLSVKFLKELIAIPELGTIQIVTIDGKQVESDLLKILMDWCNEKVEFGIDNGCVVPLDYHHGKAFKFSTVFYDDARWVKAEDLLTLENSDEVILNENNFTSKDINRLLKFWMESDLNMFREFHMWADILDMKEVLKDIMHVKTSRDGQDYSIAKASQKLKFLSIHIGEDLTLCLNSLDASEESFQKEYKVLELMEQRKKLKMELEALENGDKAQKLTMEIRGLTKKLDSLCDYFNDESAIISL
;
A
#
# COMPACT_ATOMS: atom_id res chain seq x y z
N MET A 1 3.41 17.10 -14.80
CA MET A 1 4.56 16.74 -15.65
C MET A 1 5.42 15.84 -14.82
N THR A 2 5.43 14.56 -15.18
CA THR A 2 6.24 13.55 -14.51
C THR A 2 7.56 13.47 -15.26
N TYR A 3 8.65 13.57 -14.50
CA TYR A 3 9.99 13.31 -14.99
C TYR A 3 10.38 11.93 -14.53
N ILE A 4 10.84 11.09 -15.46
CA ILE A 4 11.34 9.77 -15.16
C ILE A 4 12.80 9.75 -15.60
N PHE A 5 13.71 9.53 -14.65
CA PHE A 5 15.10 9.21 -14.95
C PHE A 5 15.18 7.70 -15.08
N ASP A 6 15.21 7.22 -16.32
CA ASP A 6 15.10 5.79 -16.62
C ASP A 6 16.48 5.19 -16.88
N ILE A 7 16.78 4.06 -16.26
CA ILE A 7 18.06 3.36 -16.40
C ILE A 7 17.80 1.96 -16.96
N TYR A 8 18.14 1.78 -18.24
CA TYR A 8 18.06 0.49 -18.89
C TYR A 8 19.45 -0.01 -19.28
N ASN A 9 19.91 -1.14 -18.72
CA ASN A 9 21.25 -1.69 -18.96
C ASN A 9 22.38 -0.64 -18.80
N GLU A 10 22.37 0.09 -17.69
CA GLU A 10 23.33 1.20 -17.40
C GLU A 10 23.31 2.35 -18.43
N ASN A 11 22.27 2.42 -19.26
CA ASN A 11 22.05 3.49 -20.23
C ASN A 11 20.96 4.46 -19.73
N PRO A 12 21.33 5.57 -19.08
CA PRO A 12 20.38 6.56 -18.62
C PRO A 12 19.63 7.24 -19.76
N GLN A 13 18.34 7.43 -19.56
CA GLN A 13 17.42 8.15 -20.42
C GLN A 13 16.56 9.08 -19.55
N ILE A 14 15.97 10.09 -20.16
CA ILE A 14 15.01 10.97 -19.48
C ILE A 14 13.70 10.89 -20.22
N CYS A 15 12.66 10.42 -19.56
CA CYS A 15 11.31 10.44 -20.07
C CYS A 15 10.55 11.60 -19.40
N ILE A 16 9.79 12.35 -20.20
CA ILE A 16 8.93 13.43 -19.72
C ILE A 16 7.52 13.10 -20.15
N GLU A 17 6.64 12.92 -19.17
CA GLU A 17 5.24 12.63 -19.39
C GLU A 17 4.35 13.81 -19.01
N ASN A 18 3.43 14.16 -19.90
CA ASN A 18 2.44 15.19 -19.65
C ASN A 18 1.13 14.63 -19.05
N LYS A 19 0.26 15.52 -18.59
CA LYS A 19 -1.04 15.14 -17.97
C LYS A 19 -2.01 14.39 -18.92
N LYS A 20 -1.70 14.31 -20.21
CA LYS A 20 -2.47 13.57 -21.22
C LYS A 20 -1.84 12.21 -21.55
N GLY A 21 -0.80 11.79 -20.81
CA GLY A 21 -0.05 10.55 -21.06
C GLY A 21 0.85 10.61 -22.29
N THR A 22 1.12 11.80 -22.85
CA THR A 22 2.08 11.92 -23.95
C THR A 22 3.49 11.92 -23.37
N MET A 23 4.32 10.98 -23.82
CA MET A 23 5.69 10.81 -23.38
C MET A 23 6.68 11.30 -24.45
N ALA A 24 7.71 12.03 -24.02
CA ALA A 24 8.89 12.33 -24.81
C ALA A 24 10.11 11.67 -24.16
N ILE A 25 10.95 11.02 -24.96
CA ILE A 25 12.11 10.27 -24.47
C ILE A 25 13.37 10.96 -24.96
N ILE A 26 14.33 11.18 -24.08
CA ILE A 26 15.57 11.90 -24.35
C ILE A 26 16.72 10.96 -24.05
N GLY A 27 17.39 10.48 -25.10
CA GLY A 27 18.44 9.46 -24.99
C GLY A 27 18.47 8.53 -26.19
N GLU A 28 19.21 7.43 -26.09
CA GLU A 28 19.15 6.32 -27.05
C GLU A 28 18.22 5.24 -26.48
N THR A 29 17.09 5.00 -27.14
CA THR A 29 16.17 3.89 -26.81
C THR A 29 16.41 2.72 -27.76
N THR A 30 16.42 1.50 -27.20
CA THR A 30 16.45 0.25 -27.96
C THR A 30 15.05 -0.28 -28.28
N MET A 31 13.99 0.34 -27.76
CA MET A 31 12.61 -0.10 -27.94
C MET A 31 11.99 0.55 -29.18
N ASN A 32 11.51 -0.29 -30.12
CA ASN A 32 11.00 0.18 -31.41
C ASN A 32 9.74 1.06 -31.29
N ALA A 33 8.91 0.83 -30.27
CA ALA A 33 7.69 1.61 -30.04
C ALA A 33 7.99 3.09 -29.71
N ASP A 34 9.13 3.34 -29.11
CA ASP A 34 9.50 4.62 -28.49
C ASP A 34 10.24 5.57 -29.44
N GLN A 35 10.75 5.04 -30.56
CA GLN A 35 11.58 5.79 -31.51
C GLN A 35 10.86 7.00 -32.12
N LYS A 36 9.53 6.98 -32.22
CA LYS A 36 8.75 8.10 -32.81
C LYS A 36 8.72 9.36 -31.93
N ASN A 37 8.85 9.20 -30.61
CA ASN A 37 8.83 10.29 -29.63
C ASN A 37 10.20 10.53 -28.99
N CYS A 38 11.26 9.98 -29.59
CA CYS A 38 12.61 10.05 -29.09
C CYS A 38 13.37 11.27 -29.64
N ILE A 39 13.91 12.09 -28.74
CA ILE A 39 14.93 13.09 -29.03
C ILE A 39 16.28 12.41 -28.86
N GLY A 40 16.83 11.95 -29.98
CA GLY A 40 18.07 11.19 -29.99
C GLY A 40 19.31 12.02 -29.63
N VAL A 41 20.38 11.34 -29.23
CA VAL A 41 21.68 11.92 -28.87
C VAL A 41 22.24 12.88 -29.92
N ARG A 42 21.96 12.64 -31.22
CA ARG A 42 22.38 13.53 -32.32
C ARG A 42 21.74 14.91 -32.26
N GLN A 43 20.49 15.00 -31.81
CA GLN A 43 19.78 16.28 -31.65
C GLN A 43 20.23 17.01 -30.39
N LEU A 44 20.76 16.27 -29.41
CA LEU A 44 21.26 16.79 -28.14
C LEU A 44 22.74 17.21 -28.18
N VAL A 45 23.45 17.06 -29.29
CA VAL A 45 24.89 17.37 -29.41
C VAL A 45 25.30 18.69 -28.73
N PRO A 46 24.56 19.82 -28.85
CA PRO A 46 24.95 21.06 -28.18
C PRO A 46 24.93 21.01 -26.64
N TRP A 47 24.25 20.01 -26.07
CA TRP A 47 24.07 19.85 -24.63
C TRP A 47 24.98 18.76 -24.04
N LEU A 48 25.63 17.98 -24.90
CA LEU A 48 26.48 16.86 -24.53
C LEU A 48 27.97 17.22 -24.59
N ASN A 49 28.76 16.57 -23.75
CA ASN A 49 30.21 16.65 -23.75
C ASN A 49 30.81 15.24 -23.93
N ARG A 50 31.47 15.03 -25.08
CA ARG A 50 32.09 13.75 -25.46
C ARG A 50 33.22 13.29 -24.54
N LYS A 51 33.75 14.18 -23.68
CA LYS A 51 34.78 13.85 -22.69
C LYS A 51 34.22 13.24 -21.40
N HIS A 52 32.90 13.28 -21.21
CA HIS A 52 32.24 12.77 -20.00
C HIS A 52 31.43 11.50 -20.30
N SER A 53 31.14 10.74 -19.25
CA SER A 53 30.33 9.52 -19.33
C SER A 53 28.90 9.83 -19.80
N HIS A 54 28.19 8.79 -20.26
CA HIS A 54 26.79 8.93 -20.65
C HIS A 54 25.92 9.38 -19.46
N LEU A 55 26.14 8.79 -18.28
CA LEU A 55 25.48 9.19 -17.04
C LEU A 55 25.67 10.67 -16.72
N TRP A 56 26.90 11.17 -16.74
CA TRP A 56 27.15 12.60 -16.50
C TRP A 56 26.42 13.49 -17.51
N ASN A 57 26.45 13.11 -18.79
CA ASN A 57 25.79 13.87 -19.84
C ASN A 57 24.26 13.91 -19.64
N MET A 58 23.64 12.80 -19.30
CA MET A 58 22.21 12.72 -19.04
C MET A 58 21.83 13.48 -17.77
N THR A 59 22.62 13.39 -16.70
CA THR A 59 22.43 14.25 -15.52
C THR A 59 22.50 15.74 -15.88
N ASN A 60 23.43 16.14 -16.75
CA ASN A 60 23.54 17.54 -17.19
C ASN A 60 22.36 17.98 -18.07
N VAL A 61 21.88 17.12 -18.96
CA VAL A 61 20.66 17.36 -19.75
C VAL A 61 19.46 17.50 -18.81
N PHE A 62 19.30 16.58 -17.86
CA PHE A 62 18.26 16.64 -16.83
C PHE A 62 18.29 17.98 -16.10
N LYS A 63 19.44 18.39 -15.54
CA LYS A 63 19.63 19.70 -14.88
C LYS A 63 19.12 20.87 -15.70
N LYS A 64 19.39 20.88 -17.00
CA LYS A 64 18.94 21.95 -17.91
C LYS A 64 17.43 21.90 -18.09
N LEU A 65 16.86 20.71 -18.28
CA LEU A 65 15.41 20.52 -18.45
C LEU A 65 14.62 20.99 -17.24
N ARG A 66 15.07 20.65 -16.01
CA ARG A 66 14.44 21.08 -14.75
C ARG A 66 14.29 22.61 -14.61
N ARG A 67 15.13 23.38 -15.32
CA ARG A 67 15.09 24.86 -15.30
C ARG A 67 14.11 25.44 -16.31
N ILE A 68 13.73 24.66 -17.31
CA ILE A 68 12.89 25.09 -18.43
C ILE A 68 11.44 24.65 -18.20
N ILE A 69 11.26 23.44 -17.67
CA ILE A 69 9.96 22.81 -17.50
C ILE A 69 9.77 22.49 -16.02
N PRO A 70 8.68 22.98 -15.39
CA PRO A 70 8.34 22.62 -14.02
C PRO A 70 8.11 21.12 -13.86
N ILE A 71 8.62 20.57 -12.76
CA ILE A 71 8.46 19.16 -12.39
C ILE A 71 7.38 19.10 -11.31
N GLU A 72 6.36 18.29 -11.54
CA GLU A 72 5.36 17.98 -10.51
C GLU A 72 5.77 16.72 -9.74
N THR A 73 6.20 15.69 -10.49
CA THR A 73 6.62 14.40 -9.94
C THR A 73 7.97 14.00 -10.50
N PHE A 74 8.86 13.47 -9.66
CA PHE A 74 10.15 12.95 -10.09
C PHE A 74 10.36 11.49 -9.70
N GLU A 75 10.52 10.65 -10.72
CA GLU A 75 10.67 9.21 -10.64
C GLU A 75 12.06 8.76 -11.11
N LEU A 76 12.57 7.70 -10.49
CA LEU A 76 13.67 6.89 -10.97
C LEU A 76 13.17 5.50 -11.31
N SER A 77 13.30 5.12 -12.58
CA SER A 77 13.00 3.76 -13.05
C SER A 77 14.32 3.03 -13.29
N LEU A 78 14.41 1.79 -12.80
CA LEU A 78 15.63 0.99 -12.81
C LEU A 78 15.37 -0.41 -13.34
N ASN A 79 15.95 -0.74 -14.49
CA ASN A 79 16.04 -2.12 -14.93
C ASN A 79 17.28 -2.80 -14.34
N THR A 80 17.08 -3.81 -13.50
CA THR A 80 18.17 -4.45 -12.74
C THR A 80 18.91 -5.53 -13.51
N ARG A 81 18.46 -5.93 -14.71
CA ARG A 81 18.96 -7.11 -15.44
C ARG A 81 20.47 -7.07 -15.71
N GLN A 82 21.03 -5.88 -15.92
CA GLN A 82 22.46 -5.67 -16.19
C GLN A 82 23.04 -4.53 -15.34
N LEU A 83 22.37 -4.18 -14.24
CA LEU A 83 22.78 -3.06 -13.39
C LEU A 83 23.89 -3.51 -12.44
N SER A 84 25.10 -2.95 -12.56
CA SER A 84 26.16 -3.25 -11.60
C SER A 84 26.02 -2.44 -10.31
N VAL A 85 26.46 -3.01 -9.20
CA VAL A 85 26.58 -2.31 -7.91
C VAL A 85 27.44 -1.04 -8.04
N LYS A 86 28.47 -1.07 -8.87
CA LYS A 86 29.34 0.09 -9.12
C LYS A 86 28.56 1.21 -9.78
N PHE A 87 27.83 0.93 -10.85
CA PHE A 87 27.01 1.94 -11.54
C PHE A 87 25.93 2.49 -10.61
N LEU A 88 25.24 1.62 -9.86
CA LEU A 88 24.23 2.05 -8.90
C LEU A 88 24.80 3.04 -7.86
N LYS A 89 26.00 2.77 -7.33
CA LYS A 89 26.69 3.68 -6.41
C LYS A 89 27.04 5.02 -7.06
N GLU A 90 27.46 5.03 -8.32
CA GLU A 90 27.72 6.26 -9.08
C GLU A 90 26.42 7.04 -9.33
N LEU A 91 25.31 6.34 -9.60
CA LEU A 91 23.99 6.92 -9.82
C LEU A 91 23.45 7.61 -8.57
N ILE A 92 23.34 6.89 -7.44
CA ILE A 92 22.77 7.44 -6.20
C ILE A 92 23.62 8.56 -5.58
N ALA A 93 24.89 8.66 -5.97
CA ALA A 93 25.77 9.76 -5.59
C ALA A 93 25.46 11.09 -6.30
N ILE A 94 24.58 11.08 -7.32
CA ILE A 94 24.15 12.29 -8.03
C ILE A 94 23.21 13.11 -7.14
N PRO A 95 23.59 14.34 -6.74
CA PRO A 95 22.78 15.14 -5.81
C PRO A 95 21.38 15.46 -6.32
N GLU A 96 21.22 15.56 -7.65
CA GLU A 96 19.93 15.91 -8.26
C GLU A 96 18.89 14.81 -8.15
N LEU A 97 19.32 13.57 -7.88
CA LEU A 97 18.45 12.43 -7.59
C LEU A 97 17.94 12.44 -6.14
N GLY A 98 18.49 13.28 -5.26
CA GLY A 98 18.02 13.40 -3.88
C GLY A 98 16.61 13.97 -3.71
N THR A 99 15.96 14.44 -4.79
CA THR A 99 14.57 14.93 -4.79
C THR A 99 13.59 13.95 -5.40
N ILE A 100 13.98 12.67 -5.57
CA ILE A 100 13.09 11.63 -6.08
C ILE A 100 11.94 11.38 -5.11
N GLN A 101 10.77 11.17 -5.69
CA GLN A 101 9.53 10.84 -4.99
C GLN A 101 9.10 9.41 -5.26
N ILE A 102 9.46 8.85 -6.44
CA ILE A 102 9.07 7.51 -6.85
C ILE A 102 10.30 6.73 -7.29
N VAL A 103 10.47 5.51 -6.80
CA VAL A 103 11.49 4.57 -7.27
C VAL A 103 10.79 3.30 -7.72
N THR A 104 10.94 2.99 -9.00
CA THR A 104 10.38 1.79 -9.63
C THR A 104 11.53 0.89 -10.06
N ILE A 105 11.47 -0.38 -9.66
CA ILE A 105 12.43 -1.40 -10.02
C ILE A 105 11.74 -2.39 -10.94
N ASP A 106 12.32 -2.63 -12.11
CA ASP A 106 11.88 -3.67 -13.03
C ASP A 106 13.04 -4.59 -13.41
N GLY A 107 12.72 -5.65 -14.14
CA GLY A 107 13.67 -6.64 -14.60
C GLY A 107 13.17 -8.05 -14.34
N LYS A 108 13.99 -9.04 -14.68
CA LYS A 108 13.62 -10.45 -14.45
C LYS A 108 13.85 -10.87 -13.00
N GLN A 109 14.94 -10.38 -12.41
CA GLN A 109 15.36 -10.72 -11.07
C GLN A 109 16.22 -9.58 -10.54
N VAL A 110 16.04 -9.22 -9.28
CA VAL A 110 16.88 -8.23 -8.59
C VAL A 110 17.83 -8.94 -7.62
N GLU A 111 19.11 -8.56 -7.66
CA GLU A 111 20.10 -9.06 -6.72
C GLU A 111 19.92 -8.39 -5.34
N SER A 112 20.06 -9.16 -4.27
CA SER A 112 19.88 -8.67 -2.89
C SER A 112 20.76 -7.47 -2.54
N ASP A 113 22.01 -7.44 -3.04
CA ASP A 113 22.94 -6.34 -2.79
C ASP A 113 22.49 -5.03 -3.45
N LEU A 114 21.91 -5.11 -4.66
CA LEU A 114 21.36 -3.94 -5.35
C LEU A 114 20.12 -3.43 -4.61
N LEU A 115 19.21 -4.33 -4.26
CA LEU A 115 17.97 -3.97 -3.57
C LEU A 115 18.24 -3.36 -2.21
N LYS A 116 19.21 -3.91 -1.47
CA LYS A 116 19.67 -3.35 -0.19
C LYS A 116 20.19 -1.93 -0.35
N ILE A 117 21.09 -1.70 -1.30
CA ILE A 117 21.65 -0.35 -1.55
C ILE A 117 20.54 0.64 -1.89
N LEU A 118 19.56 0.24 -2.71
CA LEU A 118 18.43 1.08 -3.09
C LEU A 118 17.55 1.42 -1.89
N MET A 119 17.11 0.41 -1.13
CA MET A 119 16.27 0.61 0.04
C MET A 119 16.98 1.45 1.12
N ASP A 120 18.28 1.26 1.32
CA ASP A 120 19.07 2.06 2.27
C ASP A 120 19.16 3.52 1.85
N TRP A 121 19.31 3.79 0.54
CA TRP A 121 19.41 5.13 -0.02
C TRP A 121 18.06 5.88 -0.02
N CYS A 122 16.95 5.18 -0.26
CA CYS A 122 15.63 5.79 -0.27
C CYS A 122 15.22 6.34 1.11
N ASN A 123 14.55 7.49 1.08
CA ASN A 123 13.89 8.05 2.25
C ASN A 123 12.48 7.45 2.40
N GLU A 124 11.92 7.52 3.60
CA GLU A 124 10.64 6.91 3.96
C GLU A 124 9.42 7.55 3.25
N LYS A 125 9.57 8.73 2.65
CA LYS A 125 8.48 9.41 1.90
C LYS A 125 8.46 9.07 0.42
N VAL A 126 9.31 8.14 -0.01
CA VAL A 126 9.35 7.68 -1.40
C VAL A 126 8.25 6.64 -1.60
N GLU A 127 7.61 6.67 -2.76
CA GLU A 127 6.82 5.56 -3.29
C GLU A 127 7.79 4.54 -3.89
N PHE A 128 7.82 3.32 -3.35
CA PHE A 128 8.80 2.30 -3.70
C PHE A 128 8.11 1.08 -4.33
N GLY A 129 8.41 0.83 -5.60
CA GLY A 129 7.83 -0.23 -6.40
C GLY A 129 8.86 -1.27 -6.87
N ILE A 130 8.49 -2.54 -6.82
CA ILE A 130 9.14 -3.63 -7.55
C ILE A 130 8.08 -4.25 -8.48
N ASP A 131 8.25 -4.04 -9.78
CA ASP A 131 7.21 -4.25 -10.79
C ASP A 131 7.63 -5.26 -11.89
N ASN A 132 6.73 -5.54 -12.82
CA ASN A 132 6.92 -6.30 -14.05
C ASN A 132 7.40 -7.74 -13.84
N GLY A 133 6.88 -8.41 -12.82
CA GLY A 133 7.27 -9.78 -12.46
C GLY A 133 8.74 -9.90 -12.03
N CYS A 134 9.34 -8.81 -11.53
CA CYS A 134 10.71 -8.82 -11.03
C CYS A 134 10.80 -9.68 -9.77
N VAL A 135 11.48 -10.83 -9.89
CA VAL A 135 11.60 -11.80 -8.80
C VAL A 135 12.63 -11.33 -7.78
N VAL A 136 12.23 -11.28 -6.51
CA VAL A 136 13.11 -11.05 -5.36
C VAL A 136 13.46 -12.41 -4.72
N PRO A 137 14.70 -12.64 -4.26
CA PRO A 137 15.05 -13.87 -3.55
C PRO A 137 14.15 -14.10 -2.32
N LEU A 138 13.63 -15.32 -2.16
CA LEU A 138 12.66 -15.65 -1.10
C LEU A 138 13.22 -15.53 0.33
N ASP A 139 14.53 -15.61 0.49
CA ASP A 139 15.23 -15.45 1.76
C ASP A 139 15.68 -14.00 2.02
N TYR A 140 15.39 -13.09 1.09
CA TYR A 140 15.68 -11.67 1.26
C TYR A 140 14.86 -11.07 2.40
N HIS A 141 15.47 -10.16 3.13
CA HIS A 141 14.80 -9.40 4.18
C HIS A 141 15.49 -8.04 4.33
N HIS A 142 14.68 -7.00 4.56
CA HIS A 142 15.17 -5.65 4.75
C HIS A 142 14.29 -4.88 5.74
N GLY A 143 14.91 -4.21 6.72
CA GLY A 143 14.17 -3.47 7.76
C GLY A 143 13.37 -2.27 7.26
N LYS A 144 13.61 -1.83 6.02
CA LYS A 144 12.84 -0.76 5.35
C LYS A 144 11.75 -1.26 4.38
N ALA A 145 11.54 -2.57 4.23
CA ALA A 145 10.59 -3.10 3.24
C ALA A 145 9.20 -2.42 3.32
N PHE A 146 8.72 -2.13 4.53
CA PHE A 146 7.43 -1.46 4.76
C PHE A 146 7.55 -0.09 5.43
N LYS A 147 8.64 0.63 5.15
CA LYS A 147 8.90 1.98 5.72
C LYS A 147 8.78 3.09 4.69
N PHE A 148 8.19 2.80 3.54
CA PHE A 148 7.96 3.76 2.45
C PHE A 148 6.53 4.30 2.51
N SER A 149 6.27 5.47 1.92
CA SER A 149 4.92 6.05 1.91
C SER A 149 3.97 5.20 1.09
N THR A 150 4.45 4.68 -0.04
CA THR A 150 3.73 3.68 -0.82
C THR A 150 4.65 2.51 -1.10
N VAL A 151 4.12 1.30 -0.98
CA VAL A 151 4.83 0.06 -1.28
C VAL A 151 4.06 -0.71 -2.34
N PHE A 152 4.72 -1.04 -3.44
CA PHE A 152 4.16 -1.91 -4.48
C PHE A 152 5.12 -3.07 -4.74
N TYR A 153 4.69 -4.30 -4.49
CA TYR A 153 5.45 -5.50 -4.79
C TYR A 153 4.63 -6.46 -5.66
N ASP A 154 5.03 -6.58 -6.93
CA ASP A 154 4.40 -7.51 -7.86
C ASP A 154 4.69 -8.98 -7.49
N ASP A 155 5.95 -9.29 -7.12
CA ASP A 155 6.30 -10.52 -6.40
C ASP A 155 6.60 -10.22 -4.94
N ALA A 156 5.61 -10.47 -4.07
CA ALA A 156 5.66 -10.29 -2.64
C ALA A 156 5.92 -11.61 -1.87
N ARG A 157 6.22 -12.73 -2.55
CA ARG A 157 6.41 -14.05 -1.88
C ARG A 157 7.58 -14.13 -0.92
N TRP A 158 8.55 -13.22 -1.04
CA TRP A 158 9.68 -13.07 -0.14
C TRP A 158 9.31 -12.37 1.18
N VAL A 159 8.17 -11.66 1.22
CA VAL A 159 7.69 -10.98 2.41
C VAL A 159 7.13 -11.98 3.42
N LYS A 160 7.42 -11.76 4.70
CA LYS A 160 6.89 -12.56 5.81
C LYS A 160 5.76 -11.83 6.54
N ALA A 161 4.88 -12.58 7.18
CA ALA A 161 3.77 -12.01 7.95
C ALA A 161 4.25 -11.05 9.04
N GLU A 162 5.42 -11.32 9.64
CA GLU A 162 6.07 -10.44 10.61
C GLU A 162 6.42 -9.06 10.03
N ASP A 163 6.78 -8.98 8.75
CA ASP A 163 7.13 -7.72 8.09
C ASP A 163 5.91 -6.80 8.00
N LEU A 164 4.71 -7.36 7.77
CA LEU A 164 3.45 -6.60 7.74
C LEU A 164 3.14 -5.92 9.08
N LEU A 165 3.58 -6.51 10.20
CA LEU A 165 3.39 -5.93 11.54
C LEU A 165 4.31 -4.73 11.80
N THR A 166 5.25 -4.45 10.89
CA THR A 166 6.15 -3.29 10.95
C THR A 166 5.61 -2.06 10.22
N LEU A 167 4.49 -2.22 9.49
CA LEU A 167 3.82 -1.14 8.76
C LEU A 167 3.46 0.00 9.71
N GLU A 168 3.84 1.20 9.29
CA GLU A 168 3.64 2.41 10.07
C GLU A 168 3.60 3.63 9.15
N ASN A 169 2.47 4.32 9.16
CA ASN A 169 2.17 5.53 8.40
C ASN A 169 2.35 5.39 6.88
N SER A 170 2.07 4.20 6.32
CA SER A 170 1.99 4.03 4.87
C SER A 170 0.70 4.66 4.34
N ASP A 171 0.75 5.30 3.19
CA ASP A 171 -0.44 5.69 2.45
C ASP A 171 -1.04 4.46 1.78
N GLU A 172 -0.25 3.72 1.00
CA GLU A 172 -0.77 2.60 0.22
C GLU A 172 0.21 1.42 0.21
N VAL A 173 -0.32 0.21 0.30
CA VAL A 173 0.44 -1.04 0.23
C VAL A 173 -0.23 -1.98 -0.75
N ILE A 174 0.48 -2.44 -1.77
CA ILE A 174 -0.04 -3.34 -2.80
C ILE A 174 0.90 -4.55 -2.89
N LEU A 175 0.36 -5.73 -2.64
CA LEU A 175 1.07 -7.00 -2.66
C LEU A 175 0.38 -7.98 -3.61
N ASN A 176 0.95 -8.22 -4.79
CA ASN A 176 0.35 -9.14 -5.76
C ASN A 176 0.68 -10.60 -5.43
N GLU A 177 1.61 -11.26 -6.14
CA GLU A 177 1.95 -12.65 -5.87
C GLU A 177 2.48 -12.80 -4.44
N ASN A 178 1.76 -13.50 -3.56
CA ASN A 178 2.10 -13.60 -2.15
C ASN A 178 1.82 -14.99 -1.58
N ASN A 179 2.29 -15.26 -0.36
CA ASN A 179 2.13 -16.53 0.34
C ASN A 179 1.30 -16.40 1.64
N PHE A 180 0.55 -15.30 1.80
CA PHE A 180 -0.17 -15.04 3.04
C PHE A 180 -1.40 -15.94 3.17
N THR A 181 -1.58 -16.48 4.37
CA THR A 181 -2.76 -17.29 4.71
C THR A 181 -3.84 -16.44 5.36
N SER A 182 -5.07 -16.94 5.44
CA SER A 182 -6.14 -16.30 6.21
C SER A 182 -5.76 -16.02 7.66
N LYS A 183 -4.89 -16.84 8.26
CA LYS A 183 -4.40 -16.65 9.64
C LYS A 183 -3.42 -15.48 9.74
N ASP A 184 -2.58 -15.30 8.74
CA ASP A 184 -1.62 -14.19 8.69
C ASP A 184 -2.37 -12.86 8.58
N ILE A 185 -3.39 -12.81 7.72
CA ILE A 185 -4.26 -11.63 7.60
C ILE A 185 -5.08 -11.41 8.87
N ASN A 186 -5.65 -12.45 9.49
CA ASN A 186 -6.31 -12.32 10.80
C ASN A 186 -5.38 -11.74 11.86
N ARG A 187 -4.12 -12.18 11.89
CA ARG A 187 -3.09 -11.67 12.81
C ARG A 187 -2.77 -10.20 12.54
N LEU A 188 -2.62 -9.81 11.27
CA LEU A 188 -2.44 -8.41 10.87
C LEU A 188 -3.61 -7.54 11.34
N LEU A 189 -4.84 -7.97 11.07
CA LEU A 189 -6.05 -7.24 11.44
C LEU A 189 -6.15 -7.04 12.95
N LYS A 190 -5.95 -8.10 13.74
CA LYS A 190 -5.95 -8.02 15.21
C LYS A 190 -4.86 -7.10 15.73
N PHE A 191 -3.65 -7.21 15.19
CA PHE A 191 -2.55 -6.32 15.56
C PHE A 191 -2.90 -4.86 15.26
N TRP A 192 -3.43 -4.57 14.06
CA TRP A 192 -3.83 -3.22 13.70
C TRP A 192 -4.93 -2.67 14.62
N MET A 193 -5.94 -3.49 14.91
CA MET A 193 -7.04 -3.14 15.81
C MET A 193 -6.60 -2.90 17.25
N GLU A 194 -5.49 -3.48 17.71
CA GLU A 194 -4.96 -3.31 19.06
C GLU A 194 -3.85 -2.25 19.15
N SER A 195 -3.23 -1.90 18.02
CA SER A 195 -2.09 -1.00 17.94
C SER A 195 -2.50 0.47 17.94
N ASP A 196 -1.68 1.33 18.56
CA ASP A 196 -1.78 2.79 18.45
C ASP A 196 -1.08 3.34 17.19
N LEU A 197 -0.48 2.47 16.36
CA LEU A 197 0.17 2.84 15.10
C LEU A 197 -0.82 2.93 13.95
N ASN A 198 -0.84 4.06 13.25
CA ASN A 198 -1.58 4.18 12.00
C ASN A 198 -0.84 3.37 10.92
N MET A 199 -1.15 2.08 10.75
CA MET A 199 -0.35 1.18 9.92
C MET A 199 -0.33 1.59 8.45
N PHE A 200 -1.51 1.73 7.85
CA PHE A 200 -1.67 2.17 6.46
C PHE A 200 -3.04 2.83 6.23
N ARG A 201 -3.17 3.64 5.17
CA ARG A 201 -4.47 4.15 4.72
C ARG A 201 -5.20 3.12 3.87
N GLU A 202 -4.50 2.53 2.90
CA GLU A 202 -5.01 1.54 1.94
C GLU A 202 -4.06 0.34 1.86
N PHE A 203 -4.61 -0.87 1.85
CA PHE A 203 -3.86 -2.11 1.63
C PHE A 203 -4.62 -3.02 0.69
N HIS A 204 -3.92 -3.47 -0.34
CA HIS A 204 -4.41 -4.31 -1.42
C HIS A 204 -3.55 -5.54 -1.53
N MET A 205 -4.19 -6.70 -1.66
CA MET A 205 -3.47 -7.94 -1.83
C MET A 205 -4.28 -8.94 -2.64
N TRP A 206 -3.63 -9.68 -3.55
CA TRP A 206 -4.30 -10.79 -4.22
C TRP A 206 -4.69 -11.86 -3.18
N ALA A 207 -5.97 -12.24 -3.18
CA ALA A 207 -6.63 -13.04 -2.15
C ALA A 207 -7.44 -14.23 -2.68
N ASP A 208 -7.01 -14.84 -3.80
CA ASP A 208 -7.69 -15.96 -4.45
C ASP A 208 -7.95 -17.18 -3.54
N ILE A 209 -7.10 -17.40 -2.53
CA ILE A 209 -7.18 -18.53 -1.61
C ILE A 209 -7.69 -18.18 -0.19
N LEU A 210 -8.08 -16.93 0.07
CA LEU A 210 -8.48 -16.53 1.43
C LEU A 210 -9.89 -17.00 1.80
N ASP A 211 -10.01 -17.69 2.94
CA ASP A 211 -11.30 -17.87 3.63
C ASP A 211 -11.58 -16.67 4.55
N MET A 212 -12.56 -15.85 4.17
CA MET A 212 -12.98 -14.67 4.95
C MET A 212 -13.55 -15.01 6.33
N LYS A 213 -14.06 -16.22 6.55
CA LYS A 213 -14.49 -16.65 7.90
C LYS A 213 -13.30 -16.79 8.83
N GLU A 214 -12.16 -17.26 8.30
CA GLU A 214 -10.92 -17.37 9.06
C GLU A 214 -10.24 -15.99 9.22
N VAL A 215 -10.25 -15.16 8.18
CA VAL A 215 -9.74 -13.78 8.24
C VAL A 215 -10.44 -12.96 9.33
N LEU A 216 -11.77 -13.07 9.44
CA LEU A 216 -12.58 -12.31 10.39
C LEU A 216 -12.79 -13.02 11.74
N LYS A 217 -12.11 -14.14 11.98
CA LYS A 217 -12.29 -14.94 13.19
C LYS A 217 -11.95 -14.13 14.44
N ASP A 218 -12.87 -14.15 15.41
CA ASP A 218 -12.81 -13.41 16.68
C ASP A 218 -12.79 -11.87 16.51
N ILE A 219 -13.13 -11.35 15.33
CA ILE A 219 -13.23 -9.91 15.06
C ILE A 219 -14.70 -9.50 15.06
N MET A 220 -15.05 -8.54 15.93
CA MET A 220 -16.39 -7.95 15.91
C MET A 220 -16.56 -7.07 14.68
N HIS A 221 -17.53 -7.39 13.82
CA HIS A 221 -17.73 -6.67 12.56
C HIS A 221 -19.21 -6.54 12.17
N VAL A 222 -19.50 -5.58 11.30
CA VAL A 222 -20.82 -5.39 10.67
C VAL A 222 -20.67 -5.65 9.18
N LYS A 223 -21.50 -6.56 8.66
CA LYS A 223 -21.62 -6.84 7.24
C LYS A 223 -22.65 -5.93 6.60
N THR A 224 -22.29 -5.36 5.46
CA THR A 224 -23.13 -4.43 4.69
C THR A 224 -22.85 -4.65 3.21
N SER A 225 -23.85 -4.45 2.36
CA SER A 225 -23.69 -4.58 0.90
C SER A 225 -23.95 -3.24 0.24
N ARG A 226 -22.95 -2.71 -0.48
CA ARG A 226 -22.96 -1.37 -1.09
C ARG A 226 -22.41 -1.47 -2.50
N ASP A 227 -23.11 -0.84 -3.45
CA ASP A 227 -22.68 -0.78 -4.85
C ASP A 227 -22.37 -2.16 -5.46
N GLY A 228 -23.10 -3.20 -5.02
CA GLY A 228 -22.91 -4.58 -5.46
C GLY A 228 -21.75 -5.32 -4.77
N GLN A 229 -21.08 -4.72 -3.80
CA GLN A 229 -19.98 -5.31 -3.05
C GLN A 229 -20.32 -5.51 -1.57
N ASP A 230 -19.82 -6.62 -1.02
CA ASP A 230 -19.98 -6.96 0.39
C ASP A 230 -18.79 -6.50 1.22
N TYR A 231 -19.06 -5.66 2.21
CA TYR A 231 -18.08 -5.12 3.14
C TYR A 231 -18.27 -5.69 4.53
N SER A 232 -17.16 -5.88 5.24
CA SER A 232 -17.12 -6.06 6.68
C SER A 232 -16.47 -4.84 7.31
N ILE A 233 -17.21 -4.14 8.17
CA ILE A 233 -16.75 -2.96 8.89
C ILE A 233 -16.40 -3.38 10.32
N ALA A 234 -15.18 -3.10 10.74
CA ALA A 234 -14.70 -3.36 12.10
C ALA A 234 -14.19 -2.08 12.75
N LYS A 235 -14.13 -2.04 14.08
CA LYS A 235 -13.59 -0.90 14.83
C LYS A 235 -12.09 -1.04 15.01
N ALA A 236 -11.31 -0.01 14.74
CA ALA A 236 -9.90 0.06 15.13
C ALA A 236 -9.74 0.85 16.45
N SER A 237 -8.70 0.56 17.23
CA SER A 237 -8.43 1.19 18.54
C SER A 237 -8.16 2.70 18.46
N GLN A 238 -7.59 3.20 17.37
CA GLN A 238 -7.18 4.60 17.24
C GLN A 238 -8.34 5.53 16.86
N LYS A 239 -8.39 6.68 17.55
CA LYS A 239 -8.99 7.97 17.11
C LYS A 239 -10.16 7.87 16.12
N LEU A 240 -11.18 7.10 16.48
CA LEU A 240 -12.41 7.02 15.68
C LEU A 240 -12.15 6.55 14.23
N LYS A 241 -11.22 5.62 14.03
CA LYS A 241 -11.01 4.99 12.73
C LYS A 241 -11.71 3.64 12.71
N PHE A 242 -12.42 3.40 11.62
CA PHE A 242 -12.99 2.10 11.33
C PHE A 242 -12.19 1.45 10.21
N LEU A 243 -12.27 0.14 10.15
CA LEU A 243 -11.65 -0.64 9.12
C LEU A 243 -12.72 -1.18 8.19
N SER A 244 -12.61 -0.86 6.91
CA SER A 244 -13.34 -1.58 5.87
C SER A 244 -12.51 -2.75 5.36
N ILE A 245 -13.17 -3.90 5.22
CA ILE A 245 -12.58 -5.15 4.75
C ILE A 245 -13.51 -5.70 3.67
N HIS A 246 -13.02 -5.87 2.46
CA HIS A 246 -13.77 -6.52 1.38
C HIS A 246 -12.83 -7.26 0.43
N ILE A 247 -13.39 -8.18 -0.35
CA ILE A 247 -12.71 -8.77 -1.51
C ILE A 247 -13.41 -8.23 -2.75
N GLY A 248 -12.64 -7.57 -3.62
CA GLY A 248 -13.11 -7.08 -4.91
C GLY A 248 -13.45 -8.21 -5.88
N GLU A 249 -14.14 -7.87 -6.98
CA GLU A 249 -14.49 -8.84 -8.03
C GLU A 249 -13.27 -9.46 -8.71
N ASP A 250 -12.14 -8.77 -8.66
CA ASP A 250 -10.83 -9.17 -9.16
C ASP A 250 -10.05 -10.09 -8.19
N LEU A 251 -10.69 -10.54 -7.10
CA LEU A 251 -10.08 -11.34 -6.03
C LEU A 251 -9.01 -10.58 -5.23
N THR A 252 -9.09 -9.26 -5.19
CA THR A 252 -8.20 -8.43 -4.36
C THR A 252 -8.83 -8.20 -2.99
N LEU A 253 -8.14 -8.59 -1.92
CA LEU A 253 -8.45 -8.13 -0.56
C LEU A 253 -8.09 -6.66 -0.44
N CYS A 254 -9.06 -5.87 0.00
CA CYS A 254 -8.93 -4.44 0.23
C CYS A 254 -9.20 -4.13 1.71
N LEU A 255 -8.23 -3.50 2.36
CA LEU A 255 -8.32 -3.03 3.75
C LEU A 255 -8.12 -1.51 3.76
N ASN A 256 -9.14 -0.75 4.20
CA ASN A 256 -9.03 0.72 4.24
C ASN A 256 -9.33 1.28 5.63
N SER A 257 -8.48 2.20 6.06
CA SER A 257 -8.71 3.06 7.23
C SER A 257 -9.76 4.12 6.88
N LEU A 258 -10.95 4.00 7.46
CA LEU A 258 -12.04 4.98 7.32
C LEU A 258 -12.06 5.95 8.49
N ASP A 259 -12.43 7.21 8.25
CA ASP A 259 -12.70 8.17 9.31
C ASP A 259 -14.15 8.01 9.83
N ALA A 260 -14.36 8.07 11.14
CA ALA A 260 -15.72 8.04 11.72
C ALA A 260 -16.59 9.22 11.31
N SER A 261 -16.02 10.29 10.75
CA SER A 261 -16.77 11.40 10.17
C SER A 261 -17.34 11.11 8.78
N GLU A 262 -16.94 10.00 8.15
CA GLU A 262 -17.50 9.59 6.87
C GLU A 262 -18.99 9.26 7.01
N GLU A 263 -19.82 10.04 6.31
CA GLU A 263 -21.28 9.91 6.38
C GLU A 263 -21.76 8.54 5.87
N SER A 264 -21.02 7.95 4.93
CA SER A 264 -21.36 6.70 4.26
C SER A 264 -21.54 5.52 5.23
N PHE A 265 -20.76 5.43 6.32
CA PHE A 265 -20.73 4.26 7.21
C PHE A 265 -21.28 4.52 8.63
N GLN A 266 -21.98 5.63 8.85
CA GLN A 266 -22.52 6.00 10.17
C GLN A 266 -23.44 4.94 10.79
N LYS A 267 -24.22 4.25 9.96
CA LYS A 267 -25.15 3.22 10.43
C LYS A 267 -24.38 2.02 10.98
N GLU A 268 -23.36 1.57 10.26
CA GLU A 268 -22.45 0.49 10.66
C GLU A 268 -21.70 0.83 11.95
N TYR A 269 -21.18 2.06 12.04
CA TYR A 269 -20.48 2.55 13.23
C TYR A 269 -21.36 2.51 14.47
N LYS A 270 -22.59 3.01 14.36
CA LYS A 270 -23.56 2.96 15.45
C LYS A 270 -23.91 1.54 15.86
N VAL A 271 -24.03 0.61 14.90
CA VAL A 271 -24.30 -0.80 15.20
C VAL A 271 -23.12 -1.44 15.94
N LEU A 272 -21.88 -1.18 15.52
CA LEU A 272 -20.68 -1.65 16.23
C LEU A 272 -20.63 -1.15 17.68
N GLU A 273 -20.90 0.13 17.92
CA GLU A 273 -20.95 0.70 19.27
C GLU A 273 -22.00 0.01 20.15
N LEU A 274 -23.20 -0.22 19.61
CA LEU A 274 -24.28 -0.90 20.33
C LEU A 274 -23.92 -2.37 20.63
N MET A 275 -23.26 -3.06 19.70
CA MET A 275 -22.78 -4.43 19.90
C MET A 275 -21.70 -4.51 20.98
N GLU A 276 -20.72 -3.61 20.96
CA GLU A 276 -19.64 -3.54 21.94
C GLU A 276 -20.18 -3.25 23.36
N GLN A 277 -21.07 -2.27 23.48
CA GLN A 277 -21.76 -1.96 24.73
C GLN A 277 -22.54 -3.17 25.23
N ARG A 278 -23.31 -3.84 24.37
CA ARG A 278 -24.09 -5.02 24.75
C ARG A 278 -23.18 -6.16 25.23
N LYS A 279 -22.08 -6.43 24.53
CA LYS A 279 -21.11 -7.46 24.90
C LYS A 279 -20.48 -7.19 26.26
N LYS A 280 -20.07 -5.94 26.51
CA LYS A 280 -19.53 -5.51 27.81
C LYS A 280 -20.53 -5.72 28.95
N LEU A 281 -21.80 -5.32 28.76
CA LEU A 281 -22.84 -5.48 29.78
C LEU A 281 -23.17 -6.97 30.03
N LYS A 282 -23.13 -7.82 29.00
CA LYS A 282 -23.30 -9.28 29.16
C LYS A 282 -22.18 -9.87 30.02
N MET A 283 -20.92 -9.51 29.75
CA MET A 283 -19.78 -9.97 30.57
C MET A 283 -19.88 -9.48 32.02
N GLU A 284 -20.33 -8.23 32.25
CA GLU A 284 -20.55 -7.73 33.61
C GLU A 284 -21.69 -8.48 34.32
N LEU A 285 -22.78 -8.79 33.60
CA LEU A 285 -23.90 -9.56 34.14
C LEU A 285 -23.49 -10.98 34.53
N GLU A 286 -22.67 -11.65 33.71
CA GLU A 286 -22.13 -12.99 33.97
C GLU A 286 -21.24 -13.04 35.23
N ALA A 287 -20.58 -11.94 35.56
CA ALA A 287 -19.72 -11.82 36.73
C ALA A 287 -20.46 -11.49 38.03
N LEU A 288 -21.77 -11.23 37.98
CA LEU A 288 -22.57 -10.82 39.13
C LEU A 288 -23.44 -11.96 39.69
N GLU A 289 -23.57 -11.97 41.02
CA GLU A 289 -24.61 -12.76 41.68
C GLU A 289 -25.98 -12.07 41.53
N ASN A 290 -27.06 -12.87 41.56
CA ASN A 290 -28.43 -12.36 41.38
C ASN A 290 -28.75 -11.23 42.37
N GLY A 291 -29.29 -10.12 41.86
CA GLY A 291 -29.68 -8.95 42.65
C GLY A 291 -30.14 -7.77 41.80
N ASP A 292 -30.44 -6.63 42.44
CA ASP A 292 -30.96 -5.43 41.76
C ASP A 292 -30.04 -4.93 40.63
N LYS A 293 -28.72 -5.05 40.82
CA LYS A 293 -27.73 -4.69 39.79
C LYS A 293 -27.85 -5.57 38.55
N ALA A 294 -28.03 -6.88 38.73
CA ALA A 294 -28.23 -7.83 37.63
C ALA A 294 -29.54 -7.55 36.86
N GLN A 295 -30.62 -7.19 37.57
CA GLN A 295 -31.88 -6.79 36.94
C GLN A 295 -31.72 -5.52 36.09
N LYS A 296 -30.99 -4.52 36.59
CA LYS A 296 -30.73 -3.28 35.85
C LYS A 296 -29.95 -3.53 34.56
N LEU A 297 -28.86 -4.32 34.63
CA LEU A 297 -28.08 -4.70 33.45
C LEU A 297 -28.92 -5.47 32.44
N THR A 298 -29.78 -6.38 32.91
CA THR A 298 -30.69 -7.14 32.05
C THR A 298 -31.64 -6.22 31.28
N MET A 299 -32.20 -5.20 31.94
CA MET A 299 -33.05 -4.20 31.29
C MET A 299 -32.29 -3.38 30.25
N GLU A 300 -31.05 -2.98 30.54
CA GLU A 300 -30.20 -2.21 29.64
C GLU A 300 -29.82 -3.02 28.39
N ILE A 301 -29.36 -4.27 28.58
CA ILE A 301 -29.09 -5.23 27.49
C ILE A 301 -30.33 -5.37 26.61
N ARG A 302 -31.51 -5.55 27.20
CA ARG A 302 -32.77 -5.64 26.44
C ARG A 302 -33.08 -4.38 25.64
N GLY A 303 -32.76 -3.21 26.18
CA GLY A 303 -32.88 -1.92 25.49
C GLY A 303 -31.94 -1.83 24.28
N LEU A 304 -30.69 -2.26 24.43
CA LEU A 304 -29.72 -2.31 23.32
C LEU A 304 -30.13 -3.32 22.25
N THR A 305 -30.61 -4.51 22.64
CA THR A 305 -31.13 -5.52 21.71
C THR A 305 -32.25 -4.95 20.84
N LYS A 306 -33.24 -4.27 21.43
CA LYS A 306 -34.33 -3.63 20.65
C LYS A 306 -33.82 -2.58 19.66
N LYS A 307 -32.79 -1.81 20.02
CA LYS A 307 -32.17 -0.85 19.10
C LYS A 307 -31.49 -1.57 17.94
N LEU A 308 -30.76 -2.66 18.22
CA LEU A 308 -30.11 -3.46 17.19
C LEU A 308 -31.11 -4.15 16.26
N ASP A 309 -32.21 -4.70 16.81
CA ASP A 309 -33.32 -5.27 16.02
C ASP A 309 -33.94 -4.25 15.04
N SER A 310 -33.89 -2.96 15.38
CA SER A 310 -34.39 -1.88 14.50
C SER A 310 -33.39 -1.43 13.43
N LEU A 311 -32.12 -1.80 13.55
CA LEU A 311 -31.02 -1.33 12.68
C LEU A 311 -30.46 -2.43 11.78
N CYS A 312 -30.56 -3.69 12.20
CA CYS A 312 -29.92 -4.84 11.57
C CYS A 312 -30.96 -5.90 11.20
N ASP A 313 -30.71 -6.63 10.11
CA ASP A 313 -31.53 -7.79 9.76
C ASP A 313 -31.18 -9.01 10.61
N TYR A 314 -29.92 -9.06 11.05
CA TYR A 314 -29.39 -10.12 11.90
C TYR A 314 -28.25 -9.58 12.75
N PHE A 315 -28.10 -10.09 13.97
CA PHE A 315 -26.89 -9.92 14.76
C PHE A 315 -26.69 -11.05 15.76
N ASN A 316 -25.44 -11.28 16.12
CA ASN A 316 -25.02 -12.07 17.27
C ASN A 316 -23.93 -11.29 18.06
N ASP A 317 -23.14 -11.95 18.89
CA ASP A 317 -22.11 -11.28 19.71
C ASP A 317 -20.79 -10.99 18.97
N GLU A 318 -20.66 -11.48 17.73
CA GLU A 318 -19.46 -11.31 16.88
C GLU A 318 -19.77 -10.53 15.60
N SER A 319 -20.97 -10.66 15.04
CA SER A 319 -21.30 -10.08 13.75
C SER A 319 -22.72 -9.55 13.69
N ALA A 320 -22.95 -8.54 12.85
CA ALA A 320 -24.28 -8.10 12.44
C ALA A 320 -24.35 -7.96 10.92
N ILE A 321 -25.56 -7.98 10.37
CA ILE A 321 -25.86 -7.79 8.95
C ILE A 321 -26.84 -6.63 8.82
N ILE A 322 -26.51 -5.70 7.94
CA ILE A 322 -27.36 -4.55 7.58
C ILE A 322 -27.63 -4.60 6.08
N SER A 323 -28.90 -4.67 5.70
CA SER A 323 -29.36 -4.33 4.36
C SER A 323 -29.55 -2.82 4.25
N LEU A 324 -29.13 -2.27 3.11
CA LEU A 324 -29.31 -0.86 2.76
C LEU A 324 -30.53 -0.64 1.87
#